data_AF-J0GZW6-F1
#
_entry.id   AF-J0GZW6-F1
#
_cell.length_a   1.000
_cell.length_b   1.000
_cell.length_c   1.000
_cell.angle_alpha   90.00
_cell.angle_beta   90.00
_cell.angle_gamma   90.00
#
_symmetry.space_group_name_H-M   'P 1'
#
loop_
_entity.id
_entity.type
_entity.pdbx_description
1 polymer ?
#
loop_
_entity_poly.entity_id
_entity_poly.type
_entity_poly.pdbx_seq_one_letter_code
_entity_poly.pdbx_strand_id
1 'polypeptide(L)'
;MTPAERARHIDKQEFAAECKAARERAVAYATRCRKREKEKVKAWLSGAEPAPINLAAMTIARQPVTHCVNGECRTVDGWAKHLGISKHALIIRRRKLGSLEAAIAMGFGSQRGRQTSLIEFNGEALTIKEWALRLGIKEDSLRHRMHTGRTAKEAIALGGPLRRPDPGVASNFAHSEGTGAGSTAQETPKITFSEKA
;
A
#
# COMPACT_ATOMS: atom_id res chain seq x y z
N MET A 1 -13.77 61.85 33.01
CA MET A 1 -13.28 60.58 32.43
C MET A 1 -12.02 60.18 33.17
N THR A 2 -12.05 59.05 33.87
CA THR A 2 -10.89 58.58 34.64
C THR A 2 -9.79 58.07 33.70
N PRO A 3 -8.51 58.04 34.13
CA PRO A 3 -7.44 57.41 33.35
C PRO A 3 -7.76 55.96 32.94
N ALA A 4 -8.41 55.20 33.83
CA ALA A 4 -8.83 53.83 33.56
C ALA A 4 -9.92 53.73 32.48
N GLU A 5 -10.88 54.67 32.46
CA GLU A 5 -11.90 54.74 31.39
C GLU A 5 -11.28 55.10 30.03
N ARG A 6 -10.26 55.97 30.01
CA ARG A 6 -9.55 56.32 28.78
C ARG A 6 -8.80 55.13 28.19
N ALA A 7 -8.10 54.36 29.02
CA ALA A 7 -7.42 53.14 28.59
C ALA A 7 -8.40 52.13 27.96
N ARG A 8 -9.52 51.84 28.64
CA ARG A 8 -10.55 50.94 28.10
C ARG A 8 -11.15 51.42 26.78
N HIS A 9 -11.28 52.73 26.59
CA HIS A 9 -11.79 53.30 25.35
C HIS A 9 -10.78 53.12 24.20
N ILE A 10 -9.49 53.34 24.46
CA ILE A 10 -8.41 53.13 23.50
C ILE A 10 -8.35 51.65 23.11
N ASP A 11 -8.31 50.73 24.07
CA ASP A 11 -8.28 49.28 23.81
C ASP A 11 -9.45 48.83 22.92
N LYS A 12 -10.65 49.37 23.18
CA LYS A 12 -11.85 49.06 22.39
C LYS A 12 -11.72 49.57 20.95
N GLN A 13 -11.14 50.76 20.75
CA GLN A 13 -10.91 51.32 19.42
C GLN A 13 -9.84 50.55 18.66
N GLU A 14 -8.73 50.20 19.32
CA GLU A 14 -7.64 49.42 18.73
C GLU A 14 -8.11 48.03 18.32
N PHE A 15 -8.82 47.33 19.21
CA PHE A 15 -9.39 46.01 18.89
C PHE A 15 -10.37 46.07 17.70
N ALA A 16 -11.22 47.10 17.64
CA ALA A 16 -12.14 47.29 16.53
C ALA A 16 -11.40 47.57 15.20
N ALA A 17 -10.32 48.35 15.25
CA ALA A 17 -9.47 48.64 14.09
C ALA A 17 -8.73 47.39 13.60
N GLU A 18 -8.15 46.59 14.49
CA GLU A 18 -7.49 45.33 14.15
C GLU A 18 -8.47 44.32 13.55
N CYS A 19 -9.66 44.19 14.13
CA CYS A 19 -10.70 43.32 13.62
C CYS A 19 -11.20 43.76 12.23
N LYS A 20 -11.22 45.07 11.95
CA LYS A 20 -11.52 45.59 10.61
C LYS A 20 -10.40 45.24 9.63
N ALA A 21 -9.14 45.51 9.99
CA ALA A 21 -7.98 45.21 9.16
C ALA A 21 -7.82 43.69 8.87
N ALA A 22 -8.12 42.83 9.84
CA ALA A 22 -8.12 41.38 9.65
C ALA A 22 -9.19 40.94 8.63
N ARG A 23 -10.41 41.49 8.71
CA ARG A 23 -11.48 41.22 7.74
C ARG A 23 -11.12 41.69 6.34
N GLU A 24 -10.55 42.89 6.21
CA GLU A 24 -10.11 43.43 4.92
C GLU A 24 -9.02 42.56 4.28
N ARG A 25 -8.04 42.10 5.08
CA ARG A 25 -7.01 41.15 4.61
C ARG A 25 -7.63 39.82 4.15
N ALA A 26 -8.59 39.28 4.90
CA ALA A 26 -9.27 38.03 4.54
C ALA A 26 -10.06 38.19 3.23
N VAL A 27 -10.78 39.30 3.06
CA VAL A 27 -11.51 39.61 1.81
C VAL A 27 -10.54 39.78 0.64
N ALA A 28 -9.46 40.52 0.81
CA ALA A 28 -8.44 40.71 -0.23
C ALA A 28 -7.76 39.38 -0.64
N TYR A 29 -7.51 38.50 0.33
CA TYR A 29 -7.02 37.15 0.05
C TYR A 29 -8.04 36.36 -0.78
N ALA A 30 -9.31 36.36 -0.37
CA ALA A 30 -10.38 35.64 -1.05
C ALA A 30 -10.60 36.15 -2.48
N THR A 31 -10.56 37.46 -2.71
CA THR A 31 -10.68 38.05 -4.06
C THR A 31 -9.51 37.66 -4.95
N ARG A 32 -8.27 37.68 -4.42
CA ARG A 32 -7.08 37.23 -5.14
C ARG A 32 -7.17 35.75 -5.53
N CYS A 33 -7.61 34.89 -4.62
CA CYS A 33 -7.81 33.47 -4.91
C CYS A 33 -8.88 33.26 -5.98
N ARG A 34 -10.04 33.94 -5.87
CA ARG A 34 -11.11 33.88 -6.90
C ARG A 34 -10.60 34.36 -8.26
N LYS A 35 -9.80 35.42 -8.31
CA LYS A 35 -9.21 35.93 -9.56
C LYS A 35 -8.28 34.88 -10.19
N ARG A 36 -7.39 34.27 -9.41
CA ARG A 36 -6.51 33.19 -9.87
C ARG A 36 -7.28 31.99 -10.40
N GLU A 37 -8.34 31.57 -9.71
CA GLU A 37 -9.18 30.45 -10.18
C GLU A 37 -9.93 30.81 -11.47
N LYS A 38 -10.47 32.03 -11.58
CA LYS A 38 -11.08 32.49 -12.85
C LYS A 38 -10.06 32.53 -14.00
N GLU A 39 -8.84 32.96 -13.74
CA GLU A 39 -7.75 32.96 -14.72
C GLU A 39 -7.38 31.53 -15.15
N LYS A 40 -7.27 30.59 -14.21
CA LYS A 40 -7.06 29.16 -14.52
C LYS A 40 -8.17 28.57 -15.37
N VAL A 41 -9.43 28.80 -14.99
CA VAL A 41 -10.59 28.32 -15.74
C VAL A 41 -10.63 28.95 -17.14
N LYS A 42 -10.33 30.25 -17.25
CA LYS A 42 -10.23 30.94 -18.55
C LYS A 42 -9.12 30.33 -19.41
N ALA A 43 -7.95 30.07 -18.85
CA ALA A 43 -6.83 29.44 -19.54
C ALA A 43 -7.19 28.03 -20.04
N TRP A 44 -7.87 27.24 -19.20
CA TRP A 44 -8.37 25.91 -19.55
C TRP A 44 -9.39 25.96 -20.70
N LEU A 45 -10.36 26.89 -20.63
CA LEU A 45 -11.36 27.08 -21.69
C LEU A 45 -10.74 27.56 -23.01
N SER A 46 -9.64 28.34 -22.96
CA SER A 46 -8.92 28.77 -24.15
C SER A 46 -7.97 27.71 -24.73
N GLY A 47 -7.91 26.51 -24.15
CA GLY A 47 -6.98 25.46 -24.57
C GLY A 47 -5.52 25.78 -24.31
N ALA A 48 -5.23 26.70 -23.37
CA ALA A 48 -3.85 26.99 -22.99
C ALA A 48 -3.30 25.80 -22.19
N GLU A 49 -2.16 25.25 -22.61
CA GLU A 49 -1.52 24.18 -21.85
C GLU A 49 -1.14 24.66 -20.44
N PRO A 50 -1.39 23.85 -19.39
CA PRO A 50 -1.00 24.22 -18.05
C PRO A 50 0.53 24.37 -17.98
N ALA A 51 1.00 25.34 -17.18
CA ALA A 51 2.43 25.52 -16.96
C ALA A 51 3.07 24.18 -16.53
N PRO A 52 4.23 23.81 -17.10
CA PRO A 52 4.85 22.53 -16.80
C PRO A 52 5.19 22.44 -15.31
N ILE A 53 4.85 21.30 -14.70
CA ILE A 53 5.23 21.01 -13.31
C ILE A 53 6.75 20.91 -13.26
N ASN A 54 7.40 21.86 -12.60
CA ASN A 54 8.85 21.83 -12.41
C ASN A 54 9.22 20.80 -11.33
N LEU A 55 9.31 19.53 -11.74
CA LEU A 55 9.71 18.40 -10.90
C LEU A 55 11.15 18.50 -10.39
N ALA A 56 12.02 19.29 -11.06
CA ALA A 56 13.43 19.40 -10.70
C ALA A 56 13.65 20.04 -9.31
N ALA A 57 12.78 20.96 -8.91
CA ALA A 57 12.85 21.60 -7.60
C ALA A 57 12.36 20.72 -6.44
N MET A 58 11.63 19.63 -6.71
CA MET A 58 11.06 18.75 -5.67
C MET A 58 12.01 17.63 -5.22
N THR A 59 13.11 17.40 -5.93
CA THR A 59 14.14 16.44 -5.54
C THR A 59 15.08 17.04 -4.49
N ILE A 60 14.61 17.11 -3.24
CA ILE A 60 15.52 17.27 -2.09
C ILE A 60 16.31 15.96 -1.99
N ALA A 61 17.53 15.95 -2.52
CA ALA A 61 18.45 14.81 -2.41
C ALA A 61 18.75 14.56 -0.93
N ARG A 62 18.00 13.66 -0.29
CA ARG A 62 18.25 13.23 1.09
C ARG A 62 19.58 12.49 1.12
N GLN A 63 20.57 13.06 1.81
CA GLN A 63 21.85 12.41 2.05
C GLN A 63 21.61 11.09 2.83
N PRO A 64 22.30 9.99 2.47
CA PRO A 64 22.14 8.72 3.14
C PRO A 64 22.67 8.78 4.58
N VAL A 65 21.84 8.38 5.55
CA VAL A 65 22.23 8.34 6.96
C VAL A 65 23.27 7.25 7.19
N THR A 66 24.40 7.63 7.80
CA THR A 66 25.48 6.73 8.22
C THR A 66 25.32 6.35 9.69
N HIS A 67 25.80 5.15 10.04
CA HIS A 67 25.79 4.64 11.39
C HIS A 67 27.17 4.12 11.76
N CYS A 68 27.71 4.62 12.87
CA CYS A 68 29.03 4.26 13.38
C CYS A 68 28.91 3.19 14.45
N VAL A 69 29.61 2.07 14.26
CA VAL A 69 29.67 0.95 15.21
C VAL A 69 31.11 0.47 15.28
N ASN A 70 31.68 0.38 16.48
CA ASN A 70 33.05 -0.08 16.73
C ASN A 70 34.13 0.66 15.91
N GLY A 71 33.96 1.96 15.68
CA GLY A 71 34.93 2.78 14.94
C GLY A 71 34.76 2.78 13.42
N GLU A 72 33.87 1.97 12.85
CA GLU A 72 33.52 2.03 11.43
C GLU A 72 32.17 2.71 11.20
N CYS A 73 32.11 3.65 10.26
CA CYS A 73 30.88 4.33 9.87
C CYS A 73 30.45 3.88 8.47
N ARG A 74 29.31 3.20 8.37
CA ARG A 74 28.73 2.75 7.09
C ARG A 74 27.26 3.12 7.01
N THR A 75 26.72 3.18 5.80
CA THR A 75 25.27 3.20 5.62
C THR A 75 24.68 1.85 6.02
N VAL A 76 23.37 1.77 6.25
CA VAL A 76 22.70 0.47 6.50
C VAL A 76 22.96 -0.53 5.38
N ASP A 77 23.03 -0.06 4.12
CA ASP A 77 23.37 -0.90 2.97
C ASP A 77 24.82 -1.40 3.03
N GLY A 78 25.76 -0.52 3.39
CA GLY A 78 27.16 -0.88 3.59
C GLY A 78 27.34 -1.92 4.70
N TRP A 79 26.63 -1.79 5.83
CA TRP A 79 26.63 -2.78 6.90
C TRP A 79 26.04 -4.12 6.47
N ALA A 80 24.94 -4.11 5.70
CA ALA A 80 24.31 -5.34 5.21
C ALA A 80 25.25 -6.11 4.27
N LYS A 81 25.91 -5.40 3.34
CA LYS A 81 26.92 -5.97 2.44
C LYS A 81 28.12 -6.52 3.21
N HIS A 82 28.63 -5.75 4.19
CA HIS A 82 29.73 -6.19 5.04
C HIS A 82 29.40 -7.49 5.80
N LEU A 83 28.17 -7.62 6.30
CA LEU A 83 27.71 -8.82 7.04
C LEU A 83 27.25 -9.98 6.13
N GLY A 84 27.26 -9.83 4.81
CA GLY A 84 26.78 -10.84 3.87
C GLY A 84 25.28 -11.16 4.02
N ILE A 85 24.47 -10.18 4.44
CA ILE A 85 23.01 -10.33 4.61
C ILE A 85 22.24 -9.31 3.77
N SER A 86 20.96 -9.58 3.52
CA SER A 86 20.10 -8.59 2.87
C SER A 86 19.87 -7.39 3.78
N LYS A 87 19.75 -6.19 3.20
CA LYS A 87 19.36 -4.96 3.91
C LYS A 87 18.07 -5.17 4.72
N HIS A 88 17.11 -5.89 4.15
CA HIS A 88 15.86 -6.24 4.84
C HIS A 88 16.12 -7.08 6.09
N ALA A 89 16.97 -8.12 6.01
CA ALA A 89 17.32 -8.93 7.17
C ALA A 89 17.97 -8.09 8.28
N LEU A 90 18.87 -7.16 7.94
CA LEU A 90 19.48 -6.24 8.92
C LEU A 90 18.43 -5.33 9.58
N ILE A 91 17.46 -4.81 8.81
CA ILE A 91 16.35 -4.00 9.34
C ILE A 91 15.47 -4.81 10.30
N ILE A 92 15.14 -6.06 9.93
CA ILE A 92 14.35 -6.95 10.79
C ILE A 92 15.12 -7.27 12.08
N ARG A 93 16.44 -7.52 12.02
CA ARG A 93 17.29 -7.70 13.20
C ARG A 93 17.24 -6.45 14.10
N ARG A 94 17.42 -5.26 13.54
CA ARG A 94 17.34 -3.99 14.28
C ARG A 94 15.99 -3.82 14.96
N ARG A 95 14.87 -4.15 14.29
CA ARG A 95 13.53 -4.07 14.89
C ARG A 95 13.36 -5.03 16.05
N LYS A 96 13.86 -6.26 15.93
CA LYS A 96 13.76 -7.29 16.98
C LYS A 96 14.67 -7.02 18.18
N LEU A 97 15.86 -6.48 17.93
CA LEU A 97 16.91 -6.28 18.93
C LEU A 97 16.95 -4.84 19.47
N GLY A 98 16.12 -3.94 18.96
CA GLY A 98 15.99 -2.56 19.40
C GLY A 98 17.07 -1.60 18.89
N SER A 99 18.28 -2.08 18.56
CA SER A 99 19.38 -1.24 18.08
C SER A 99 20.09 -1.80 16.85
N LEU A 100 20.76 -0.91 16.09
CA LEU A 100 21.56 -1.33 14.94
C LEU A 100 22.86 -2.03 15.39
N GLU A 101 23.45 -1.57 16.50
CA GLU A 101 24.64 -2.18 17.09
C GLU A 101 24.39 -3.64 17.47
N ALA A 102 23.29 -3.93 18.17
CA ALA A 102 22.91 -5.30 18.51
C ALA A 102 22.63 -6.15 17.26
N ALA A 103 22.05 -5.55 16.22
CA ALA A 103 21.81 -6.22 14.94
C ALA A 103 23.09 -6.58 14.18
N ILE A 104 24.14 -5.77 14.33
CA ILE A 104 25.48 -6.02 13.77
C ILE A 104 26.23 -7.05 14.62
N ALA A 105 26.12 -6.98 15.94
CA ALA A 105 26.75 -7.94 16.87
C ALA A 105 26.28 -9.39 16.69
N MET A 106 25.08 -9.60 16.14
CA MET A 106 24.61 -10.93 15.69
C MET A 106 25.50 -11.58 14.62
N GLY A 107 26.40 -10.81 14.00
CA GLY A 107 27.41 -11.31 13.08
C GLY A 107 26.88 -11.67 11.70
N PHE A 108 27.73 -12.36 10.94
CA PHE A 108 27.45 -12.78 9.58
C PHE A 108 26.20 -13.67 9.53
N GLY A 109 25.39 -13.49 8.48
CA GLY A 109 24.23 -14.34 8.26
C GLY A 109 24.64 -15.80 8.28
N SER A 110 24.04 -16.59 9.18
CA SER A 110 24.06 -18.04 9.07
C SER A 110 23.48 -18.41 7.70
N GLN A 111 24.37 -18.65 6.74
CA GLN A 111 24.09 -19.28 5.44
C GLN A 111 23.65 -20.74 5.60
N ARG A 112 23.10 -21.13 6.76
CA ARG A 112 22.22 -22.30 6.84
C ARG A 112 20.98 -21.95 6.04
N GLY A 113 21.10 -22.07 4.72
CA GLY A 113 19.98 -22.13 3.81
C GLY A 113 18.95 -23.07 4.43
N ARG A 114 17.67 -22.70 4.27
CA ARG A 114 16.52 -23.47 4.75
C ARG A 114 16.82 -24.95 4.50
N GLN A 115 17.15 -25.70 5.56
CA GLN A 115 17.45 -27.12 5.44
C GLN A 115 16.23 -27.75 4.79
N THR A 116 16.41 -28.33 3.61
CA THR A 116 15.34 -28.99 2.89
C THR A 116 15.05 -30.28 3.63
N SER A 117 14.10 -30.22 4.56
CA SER A 117 13.65 -31.39 5.31
C SER A 117 13.11 -32.42 4.31
N LEU A 118 13.73 -33.60 4.30
CA LEU A 118 13.22 -34.78 3.62
C LEU A 118 12.01 -35.30 4.39
N ILE A 119 10.98 -35.67 3.65
CA ILE A 119 9.74 -36.25 4.18
C ILE A 119 9.65 -37.68 3.66
N GLU A 120 9.64 -38.63 4.58
CA GLU A 120 9.47 -40.05 4.29
C GLU A 120 7.99 -40.40 4.21
N PHE A 121 7.57 -40.96 3.07
CA PHE A 121 6.21 -41.46 2.85
C PHE A 121 6.24 -42.61 1.83
N ASN A 122 5.57 -43.73 2.16
CA ASN A 122 5.51 -44.95 1.31
C ASN A 122 6.87 -45.48 0.84
N GLY A 123 7.90 -45.41 1.70
CA GLY A 123 9.24 -45.91 1.38
C GLY A 123 10.12 -44.97 0.54
N GLU A 124 9.62 -43.79 0.18
CA GLU A 124 10.39 -42.76 -0.51
C GLU A 124 10.67 -41.57 0.41
N ALA A 125 11.89 -41.03 0.37
CA ALA A 125 12.32 -39.85 1.12
C ALA A 125 12.57 -38.68 0.16
N LEU A 126 11.58 -37.80 -0.01
CA LEU A 126 11.64 -36.67 -0.95
C LEU A 126 11.47 -35.34 -0.21
N THR A 127 11.97 -34.27 -0.80
CA THR A 127 11.72 -32.90 -0.32
C THR A 127 10.27 -32.48 -0.57
N ILE A 128 9.80 -31.44 0.14
CA ILE A 128 8.46 -30.86 -0.09
C ILE A 128 8.26 -30.47 -1.56
N LYS A 129 9.31 -29.94 -2.20
CA LYS A 129 9.26 -29.52 -3.61
C LYS A 129 9.05 -30.71 -4.54
N GLU A 130 9.76 -31.80 -4.30
CA GLU A 130 9.65 -33.04 -5.09
C GLU A 130 8.30 -33.73 -4.85
N TRP A 131 7.82 -33.79 -3.61
CA TRP A 131 6.47 -34.28 -3.30
C TRP A 131 5.39 -33.44 -4.00
N ALA A 132 5.51 -32.11 -3.98
CA ALA A 132 4.57 -31.23 -4.66
C ALA A 132 4.56 -31.46 -6.17
N LEU A 133 5.74 -31.63 -6.78
CA LEU A 133 5.88 -31.95 -8.20
C LEU A 133 5.24 -33.31 -8.53
N ARG A 134 5.49 -34.34 -7.72
CA ARG A 134 4.92 -35.69 -7.91
C ARG A 134 3.41 -35.73 -7.75
N LEU A 135 2.87 -34.91 -6.86
CA LEU A 135 1.43 -34.76 -6.65
C LEU A 135 0.76 -33.81 -7.66
N GLY A 136 1.53 -33.10 -8.50
CA GLY A 136 1.00 -32.11 -9.43
C GLY A 136 0.37 -30.88 -8.75
N ILE A 137 0.85 -30.51 -7.56
CA ILE A 137 0.38 -29.34 -6.80
C ILE A 137 1.49 -28.32 -6.58
N LYS A 138 1.13 -27.07 -6.25
CA LYS A 138 2.12 -26.06 -5.88
C LYS A 138 2.74 -26.39 -4.52
N GLU A 139 4.05 -26.14 -4.38
CA GLU A 139 4.79 -26.33 -3.11
C GLU A 139 4.10 -25.62 -1.95
N ASP A 140 3.66 -24.38 -2.15
CA ASP A 140 2.94 -23.60 -1.15
C ASP A 140 1.61 -24.23 -0.74
N SER A 141 0.92 -24.91 -1.66
CA SER A 141 -0.31 -25.64 -1.32
C SER A 141 -0.02 -26.81 -0.38
N LEU A 142 1.06 -27.54 -0.62
CA LEU A 142 1.50 -28.62 0.27
C LEU A 142 1.96 -28.08 1.62
N ARG A 143 2.73 -26.99 1.65
CA ARG A 143 3.13 -26.30 2.90
C ARG A 143 1.91 -25.82 3.69
N HIS A 144 0.92 -25.24 3.01
CA HIS A 144 -0.30 -24.78 3.67
C HIS A 144 -1.06 -25.94 4.31
N ARG A 145 -1.19 -27.09 3.63
CA ARG A 145 -1.81 -28.30 4.20
C ARG A 145 -1.12 -28.71 5.51
N MET A 146 0.21 -28.70 5.53
CA MET A 146 0.99 -28.99 6.75
C MET A 146 0.78 -27.94 7.85
N HIS A 147 0.69 -26.66 7.50
CA HIS A 147 0.43 -25.58 8.46
C HIS A 147 -0.99 -25.60 9.06
N THR A 148 -1.98 -26.19 8.37
CA THR A 148 -3.35 -26.35 8.87
C THR A 148 -3.51 -27.47 9.92
N GLY A 149 -2.42 -27.94 10.52
CA GLY A 149 -2.42 -28.93 11.60
C GLY A 149 -2.33 -30.39 11.15
N ARG A 150 -2.09 -30.64 9.85
CA ARG A 150 -1.92 -32.00 9.32
C ARG A 150 -0.45 -32.42 9.39
N THR A 151 -0.21 -33.70 9.65
CA THR A 151 1.15 -34.25 9.57
C THR A 151 1.65 -34.24 8.12
N ALA A 152 2.96 -34.24 7.92
CA ALA A 152 3.56 -34.25 6.58
C ALA A 152 3.03 -35.43 5.72
N LYS A 153 2.85 -36.59 6.35
CA LYS A 153 2.32 -37.81 5.71
C LYS A 153 0.84 -37.66 5.32
N GLU A 154 0.00 -37.12 6.20
CA GLU A 154 -1.42 -36.84 5.88
C GLU A 154 -1.57 -35.80 4.76
N ALA A 155 -0.73 -34.77 4.75
CA ALA A 155 -0.76 -33.74 3.72
C ALA A 155 -0.43 -34.29 2.32
N ILE A 156 0.48 -35.27 2.25
CA ILE A 156 0.84 -36.00 1.03
C ILE A 156 -0.28 -36.99 0.65
N ALA A 157 -0.84 -37.72 1.63
CA ALA A 157 -1.90 -38.71 1.41
C ALA A 157 -3.18 -38.11 0.82
N LEU A 158 -3.45 -36.82 1.05
CA LEU A 158 -4.56 -36.09 0.42
C LEU A 158 -4.49 -36.01 -1.11
N GLY A 159 -3.36 -36.35 -1.72
CA GLY A 159 -3.24 -36.44 -3.18
C GLY A 159 -3.23 -35.08 -3.89
N GLY A 160 -3.50 -35.12 -5.20
CA GLY A 160 -3.31 -34.02 -6.15
C GLY A 160 -4.17 -32.76 -5.92
N PRO A 161 -4.34 -31.89 -6.93
CA PRO A 161 -5.03 -30.64 -6.75
C PRO A 161 -6.45 -30.93 -6.28
N LEU A 162 -6.81 -30.38 -5.11
CA LEU A 162 -8.21 -30.22 -4.74
C LEU A 162 -8.81 -29.45 -5.91
N ARG A 163 -9.60 -30.11 -6.75
CA ARG A 163 -10.54 -29.42 -7.63
C ARG A 163 -11.26 -28.47 -6.72
N ARG A 164 -10.97 -27.18 -6.85
CA ARG A 164 -11.87 -26.18 -6.28
C ARG A 164 -13.20 -26.50 -6.95
N PRO A 165 -14.30 -26.74 -6.21
CA PRO A 165 -15.60 -26.70 -6.85
C PRO A 165 -15.62 -25.37 -7.60
N ASP A 166 -15.83 -25.43 -8.92
CA ASP A 166 -15.87 -24.23 -9.74
C ASP A 166 -16.84 -23.25 -9.07
N PRO A 167 -16.45 -21.98 -8.88
CA PRO A 167 -17.29 -21.04 -8.18
C PRO A 167 -18.64 -20.94 -8.91
N GLY A 168 -19.71 -21.43 -8.28
CA GLY A 168 -21.08 -21.12 -8.74
C GLY A 168 -22.08 -22.27 -8.88
N VAL A 169 -21.75 -23.55 -8.65
CA VAL A 169 -22.78 -24.62 -8.68
C VAL A 169 -22.52 -25.64 -7.56
N ALA A 170 -23.53 -25.85 -6.70
CA ALA A 170 -23.49 -26.94 -5.73
C ALA A 170 -23.45 -28.28 -6.49
N SER A 171 -22.63 -29.22 -6.03
CA SER A 171 -22.36 -30.53 -6.67
C SER A 171 -23.59 -31.41 -6.95
N ASN A 172 -24.76 -31.00 -6.46
CA ASN A 172 -26.03 -31.72 -6.56
C ASN A 172 -26.87 -31.26 -7.76
N PHE A 173 -26.38 -30.31 -8.57
CA PHE A 173 -27.01 -29.89 -9.81
C PHE A 173 -26.16 -30.35 -11.01
N ALA A 174 -26.82 -30.81 -12.07
CA ALA A 174 -26.16 -31.07 -13.36
C ALA A 174 -25.45 -29.79 -13.85
N HIS A 175 -24.37 -29.96 -14.62
CA HIS A 175 -23.68 -28.82 -15.25
C HIS A 175 -24.71 -27.94 -15.95
N SER A 176 -24.87 -26.70 -15.48
CA SER A 176 -25.86 -25.79 -16.05
C SER A 176 -25.53 -25.54 -17.51
N GLU A 177 -26.39 -25.96 -18.42
CA GLU A 177 -26.56 -25.27 -19.69
C GLU A 177 -26.82 -23.81 -19.34
N GLY A 178 -25.86 -22.96 -19.68
CA GLY A 178 -25.76 -21.53 -19.45
C GLY A 178 -26.84 -20.90 -18.56
N THR A 179 -26.44 -20.34 -17.41
CA THR A 179 -27.23 -19.28 -16.80
C THR A 179 -27.32 -18.14 -17.83
N GLY A 180 -28.44 -18.08 -18.55
CA GLY A 180 -28.78 -17.15 -19.61
C GLY A 180 -28.90 -15.71 -19.12
N ALA A 181 -27.86 -15.18 -18.50
CA ALA A 181 -27.71 -13.82 -18.02
C ALA A 181 -27.02 -12.93 -19.07
N GLY A 182 -27.23 -13.23 -20.36
CA GLY A 182 -26.55 -12.53 -21.46
C GLY A 182 -27.20 -12.74 -22.82
N SER A 183 -28.52 -12.56 -22.93
CA SER A 183 -29.20 -12.26 -24.21
C SER A 183 -30.68 -11.93 -23.97
N THR A 184 -31.00 -11.03 -23.03
CA THR A 184 -32.26 -10.29 -23.14
C THR A 184 -32.03 -9.18 -24.15
N ALA A 185 -32.52 -9.43 -25.37
CA ALA A 185 -32.79 -8.41 -26.36
C ALA A 185 -33.42 -7.19 -25.67
N GLN A 186 -32.81 -6.02 -25.86
CA GLN A 186 -33.44 -4.75 -25.54
C GLN A 186 -34.60 -4.56 -26.53
N GLU A 187 -35.75 -5.14 -26.24
CA GLU A 187 -37.00 -4.71 -26.86
C GLU A 187 -37.27 -3.30 -26.36
N THR A 188 -36.91 -2.32 -27.19
CA THR A 188 -37.28 -0.92 -27.00
C THR A 188 -38.75 -0.77 -27.38
N PRO A 189 -39.67 -0.48 -26.45
CA PRO A 189 -41.05 -0.21 -26.83
C PRO A 189 -41.10 1.11 -27.63
N LYS A 190 -41.67 1.06 -28.84
CA LYS A 190 -42.06 2.26 -29.60
C LYS A 190 -43.19 2.96 -28.85
N ILE A 191 -42.86 3.97 -28.06
CA ILE A 191 -43.85 4.83 -27.41
C ILE A 191 -44.07 6.06 -28.30
N THR A 192 -45.18 6.10 -29.03
CA THR A 192 -45.65 7.29 -29.75
C THR A 192 -46.50 8.15 -28.81
N PHE A 193 -46.00 9.33 -28.44
CA PHE A 193 -46.80 10.34 -27.75
C PHE A 193 -47.64 11.10 -28.77
N SER A 194 -48.96 10.99 -28.68
CA SER A 194 -49.89 11.85 -29.42
C SER A 194 -50.10 13.14 -28.65
N GLU A 195 -49.72 14.25 -29.27
CA GLU A 195 -50.02 15.62 -28.82
C GLU A 195 -51.53 15.84 -28.91
N LYS A 196 -52.17 16.22 -27.80
CA LYS A 196 -53.56 16.69 -27.81
C LYS A 196 -53.56 18.21 -27.75
N ALA A 197 -54.27 18.78 -28.72
CA ALA A 197 -54.65 20.18 -28.84
C ALA A 197 -55.55 20.66 -27.71
#